data_AF-A0A8J8F0U9-F1
#
_entry.id   AF-A0A8J8F0U9-F1
#
_cell.length_a   1.000
_cell.length_b   1.000
_cell.length_c   1.000
_cell.angle_alpha   90.00
_cell.angle_beta   90.00
_cell.angle_gamma   90.00
#
_symmetry.space_group_name_H-M   'P 1'
#
loop_
_entity.id
_entity.type
_entity.pdbx_description
1 polymer ?
#
loop_
_entity_poly.entity_id
_entity_poly.type
_entity_poly.pdbx_seq_one_letter_code
_entity_poly.pdbx_strand_id
1 'polypeptide(L)'
;MGRHRLRQEQRNERYRHSDSIRLPQRHGEISDSYSTGFAGPHNPDELYGGRNDIITYGGSDNEEYTIVEFSRKMDTGDRYDYKVVSGERIRVIWAYGAMDDFLSDHVEAGSGTVVVEG
;
A
#
# COMPACT_ATOMS: atom_id res chain seq x y z
N MET A 1 -26.12 20.38 -1.95
CA MET A 1 -25.32 19.44 -2.79
C MET A 1 -23.79 19.62 -2.68
N GLY A 2 -23.23 20.68 -2.08
CA GLY A 2 -21.77 20.92 -2.09
C GLY A 2 -20.90 20.18 -1.05
N ARG A 3 -21.42 19.86 0.15
CA ARG A 3 -20.59 19.28 1.24
C ARG A 3 -20.21 17.81 1.03
N HIS A 4 -21.02 17.06 0.29
CA HIS A 4 -20.77 15.63 0.06
C HIS A 4 -19.74 15.40 -1.05
N ARG A 5 -19.69 16.32 -2.03
CA ARG A 5 -18.73 16.30 -3.14
C ARG A 5 -17.32 16.69 -2.69
N LEU A 6 -17.19 17.75 -1.88
CA LEU A 6 -15.92 18.17 -1.26
C LEU A 6 -15.30 17.07 -0.39
N ARG A 7 -16.10 16.31 0.36
CA ARG A 7 -15.61 15.18 1.16
C ARG A 7 -15.10 14.00 0.33
N GLN A 8 -15.70 13.73 -0.84
CA GLN A 8 -15.21 12.70 -1.74
C GLN A 8 -13.94 13.14 -2.47
N GLU A 9 -13.85 14.40 -2.90
CA GLU A 9 -12.66 14.94 -3.56
C GLU A 9 -11.44 14.95 -2.60
N GLN A 10 -11.62 15.40 -1.36
CA GLN A 10 -10.59 15.32 -0.32
C GLN A 10 -10.26 13.88 0.14
N ARG A 11 -11.19 12.94 -0.06
CA ARG A 11 -10.90 11.52 0.18
C ARG A 11 -10.10 10.99 -1.00
N ASN A 12 -10.45 11.32 -2.24
CA ASN A 12 -9.72 10.89 -3.43
C ASN A 12 -8.27 11.39 -3.47
N GLU A 13 -7.98 12.60 -3.00
CA GLU A 13 -6.60 13.08 -2.85
C GLU A 13 -5.79 12.31 -1.79
N ARG A 14 -6.44 11.78 -0.75
CA ARG A 14 -5.77 11.09 0.37
C ARG A 14 -5.29 9.67 0.06
N TYR A 15 -5.81 9.07 -1.00
CA TYR A 15 -5.48 7.71 -1.44
C TYR A 15 -4.77 7.72 -2.81
N ARG A 16 -4.76 8.88 -3.49
CA ARG A 16 -3.82 9.18 -4.55
C ARG A 16 -2.41 9.24 -3.96
N HIS A 17 -1.45 8.66 -4.66
CA HIS A 17 -0.06 8.57 -4.20
C HIS A 17 0.16 7.68 -2.98
N SER A 18 -0.73 6.69 -2.78
CA SER A 18 -0.46 5.62 -1.81
C SER A 18 0.37 4.53 -2.48
N ASP A 19 1.57 4.35 -1.95
CA ASP A 19 2.39 3.15 -2.08
C ASP A 19 1.63 1.97 -1.42
N SER A 20 1.51 0.87 -2.14
CA SER A 20 0.73 -0.29 -1.76
C SER A 20 1.47 -1.59 -2.06
N ILE A 21 1.64 -2.36 -1.01
CA ILE A 21 2.17 -3.72 -1.04
C ILE A 21 1.00 -4.70 -1.06
N ARG A 22 1.00 -5.61 -2.03
CA ARG A 22 -0.09 -6.56 -2.26
C ARG A 22 0.45 -7.98 -2.28
N LEU A 23 -0.37 -8.97 -1.86
CA LEU A 23 0.09 -10.35 -1.65
C LEU A 23 -0.98 -11.38 -2.02
N PRO A 24 -0.61 -12.43 -2.79
CA PRO A 24 -1.35 -13.65 -2.88
C PRO A 24 -0.89 -14.71 -1.84
N GLN A 25 -1.82 -15.14 -0.97
CA GLN A 25 -1.83 -16.35 -0.15
C GLN A 25 -1.60 -17.67 -0.92
N ARG A 26 -0.34 -17.99 -1.23
CA ARG A 26 0.28 -19.36 -1.23
C ARG A 26 1.65 -19.39 -1.90
N HIS A 27 2.01 -18.33 -2.62
CA HIS A 27 3.29 -18.24 -3.33
C HIS A 27 4.19 -17.10 -2.85
N GLY A 28 3.77 -16.36 -1.81
CA GLY A 28 4.60 -15.32 -1.20
C GLY A 28 4.99 -14.23 -2.19
N GLU A 29 4.13 -13.89 -3.15
CA GLU A 29 4.44 -12.81 -4.09
C GLU A 29 4.13 -11.46 -3.45
N ILE A 30 4.98 -10.48 -3.70
CA ILE A 30 4.79 -9.11 -3.26
C ILE A 30 4.89 -8.18 -4.46
N SER A 31 4.00 -7.20 -4.56
CA SER A 31 4.03 -6.18 -5.60
C SER A 31 4.15 -4.80 -4.99
N ASP A 32 5.19 -4.05 -5.41
CA ASP A 32 5.33 -2.62 -5.16
C ASP A 32 4.47 -1.85 -6.16
N SER A 33 3.47 -1.12 -5.66
CA SER A 33 2.37 -0.62 -6.49
C SER A 33 1.88 0.75 -6.06
N TYR A 34 1.51 1.56 -7.05
CA TYR A 34 1.14 2.94 -6.84
C TYR A 34 -0.31 3.19 -7.27
N SER A 35 -1.07 3.83 -6.37
CA SER A 35 -2.47 4.19 -6.64
C SER A 35 -2.63 5.59 -7.22
N THR A 36 -3.32 5.68 -8.36
CA THR A 36 -3.70 6.95 -9.01
C THR A 36 -5.05 7.51 -8.53
N GLY A 37 -5.71 6.84 -7.58
CA GLY A 37 -7.08 7.15 -7.17
C GLY A 37 -7.50 6.49 -5.86
N PHE A 38 -8.74 6.75 -5.45
CA PHE A 38 -9.31 6.15 -4.24
C PHE A 38 -9.51 4.64 -4.34
N ALA A 39 -9.84 4.13 -5.53
CA ALA A 39 -10.12 2.71 -5.78
C ALA A 39 -9.07 2.08 -6.70
N GLY A 40 -7.87 2.68 -6.80
CA GLY A 40 -6.87 2.29 -7.77
C GLY A 40 -7.08 2.93 -9.16
N PRO A 41 -6.53 2.31 -10.23
CA PRO A 41 -5.83 1.02 -10.22
C PRO A 41 -4.53 1.05 -9.40
N HIS A 42 -4.23 -0.04 -8.70
CA HIS A 42 -2.97 -0.27 -7.95
C HIS A 42 -2.00 -1.04 -8.85
N ASN A 43 -1.48 -0.34 -9.84
CA ASN A 43 -0.58 -0.91 -10.83
C ASN A 43 0.88 -0.85 -10.30
N PRO A 44 1.76 -1.76 -10.72
CA PRO A 44 3.18 -1.67 -10.40
C PRO A 44 3.78 -0.30 -10.76
N ASP A 45 4.61 0.24 -9.87
CA ASP A 45 5.22 1.58 -9.97
C ASP A 45 5.99 1.79 -11.27
N GLU A 46 6.62 0.72 -11.76
CA GLU A 46 7.36 0.67 -13.01
C GLU A 46 6.51 1.12 -14.21
N LEU A 47 5.18 0.90 -14.19
CA LEU A 47 4.28 1.35 -15.25
C LEU A 47 4.14 2.88 -15.32
N TYR A 48 4.45 3.59 -14.24
CA TYR A 48 4.48 5.05 -14.20
C TYR A 48 5.91 5.61 -14.27
N GLY A 49 6.91 4.73 -14.40
CA GLY A 49 8.33 5.09 -14.42
C GLY A 49 8.96 5.23 -13.03
N GLY A 50 8.35 4.62 -12.02
CA GLY A 50 9.00 4.32 -10.75
C GLY A 50 9.82 3.03 -10.81
N ARG A 51 10.16 2.47 -9.65
CA ARG A 51 10.93 1.24 -9.49
C ARG A 51 10.24 0.35 -8.46
N ASN A 52 10.61 -0.93 -8.47
CA ASN A 52 10.36 -1.80 -7.33
C ASN A 52 11.44 -1.55 -6.27
N ASP A 53 11.06 -0.95 -5.14
CA ASP A 53 11.94 -0.57 -4.04
C ASP A 53 11.86 -1.53 -2.83
N ILE A 54 11.20 -2.68 -3.00
CA ILE A 54 11.23 -3.79 -2.04
C ILE A 54 12.61 -4.46 -2.05
N ILE A 55 13.26 -4.52 -0.88
CA ILE A 55 14.61 -5.08 -0.71
C ILE A 55 14.54 -6.57 -0.37
N THR A 56 13.74 -6.93 0.63
CA THR A 56 13.50 -8.31 1.05
C THR A 56 12.04 -8.48 1.38
N TYR A 57 11.52 -9.68 1.18
CA TYR A 57 10.21 -10.06 1.68
C TYR A 57 10.18 -11.54 2.05
N GLY A 58 9.21 -11.89 2.87
CA GLY A 58 8.97 -13.24 3.32
C GLY A 58 7.66 -13.31 4.09
N GLY A 59 7.35 -14.48 4.60
CA GLY A 59 6.13 -14.67 5.36
C GLY A 59 5.93 -16.13 5.72
N SER A 60 4.90 -16.34 6.51
CA SER A 60 4.39 -17.69 6.79
C SER A 60 2.88 -17.62 6.93
N ASP A 61 2.21 -18.69 6.57
CA ASP A 61 0.80 -18.87 6.84
C ASP A 61 0.59 -20.12 7.69
N ASN A 62 -0.44 -20.07 8.52
CA ASN A 62 -1.02 -21.22 9.18
C ASN A 62 -2.54 -21.14 9.10
N GLU A 63 -3.24 -22.07 9.76
CA GLU A 63 -4.71 -22.14 9.72
C GLU A 63 -5.42 -20.88 10.27
N GLU A 64 -4.72 -20.04 11.04
CA GLU A 64 -5.29 -18.89 11.74
C GLU A 64 -4.79 -17.53 11.20
N TYR A 65 -3.51 -17.46 10.79
CA TYR A 65 -2.87 -16.21 10.40
C TYR A 65 -2.00 -16.35 9.15
N THR A 66 -1.95 -15.27 8.37
CA THR A 66 -0.89 -15.01 7.40
C THR A 66 0.00 -13.89 7.95
N ILE A 67 1.30 -14.16 8.07
CA ILE A 67 2.33 -13.21 8.44
C ILE A 67 3.11 -12.85 7.20
N VAL A 68 3.36 -11.55 7.03
CA VAL A 68 4.08 -11.01 5.90
C VAL A 68 5.07 -10.01 6.43
N GLU A 69 6.31 -10.17 6.00
CA GLU A 69 7.42 -9.30 6.36
C GLU A 69 8.04 -8.79 5.07
N PHE A 70 8.38 -7.50 5.04
CA PHE A 70 9.12 -6.90 3.94
C PHE A 70 10.00 -5.78 4.45
N SER A 71 10.97 -5.38 3.63
CA SER A 71 11.80 -4.21 3.88
C SER A 71 11.91 -3.34 2.64
N ARG A 72 11.95 -2.02 2.85
CA ARG A 72 12.25 -0.99 1.86
C ARG A 72 13.04 0.13 2.52
N LYS A 73 13.72 0.98 1.75
CA LYS A 73 14.37 2.16 2.32
C LYS A 73 13.31 3.16 2.81
N MET A 74 13.61 3.91 3.89
CA MET A 74 12.76 5.04 4.30
C MET A 74 12.72 6.16 3.25
N ASP A 75 13.83 6.35 2.52
CA ASP A 75 13.94 7.23 1.37
C ASP A 75 14.51 6.43 0.19
N THR A 76 13.65 6.14 -0.78
CA THR A 76 14.00 5.37 -1.99
C THR A 76 14.53 6.28 -3.09
N GLY A 77 14.24 7.59 -3.02
CA GLY A 77 14.47 8.53 -4.11
C GLY A 77 13.57 8.29 -5.33
N ASP A 78 12.55 7.43 -5.23
CA ASP A 78 11.49 7.33 -6.22
C ASP A 78 10.48 8.47 -6.02
N ARG A 79 10.00 9.05 -7.13
CA ARG A 79 9.00 10.12 -7.10
C ARG A 79 7.59 9.62 -6.80
N TYR A 80 7.36 8.31 -6.91
CA TYR A 80 6.08 7.65 -6.66
C TYR A 80 5.95 7.19 -5.21
N ASP A 81 7.07 7.11 -4.49
CA ASP A 81 7.11 6.70 -3.10
C ASP A 81 6.87 7.83 -2.12
N TYR A 82 6.22 7.48 -1.01
CA TYR A 82 6.23 8.31 0.17
C TYR A 82 7.57 8.17 0.92
N LYS A 83 8.29 9.28 1.04
CA LYS A 83 9.48 9.38 1.89
C LYS A 83 9.07 9.36 3.37
N VAL A 84 9.51 8.33 4.09
CA VAL A 84 9.35 8.22 5.54
C VAL A 84 10.45 9.02 6.22
N VAL A 85 10.07 10.00 7.02
CA VAL A 85 10.99 10.80 7.83
C VAL A 85 10.96 10.27 9.26
N SER A 86 12.13 10.00 9.85
CA SER A 86 12.23 9.50 11.23
C SER A 86 11.53 10.44 12.21
N GLY A 87 10.75 9.87 13.12
CA GLY A 87 9.99 10.61 14.13
C GLY A 87 8.68 11.23 13.61
N GLU A 88 8.39 11.18 12.31
CA GLU A 88 7.11 11.66 11.79
C GLU A 88 5.99 10.62 11.97
N ARG A 89 4.78 11.14 12.19
CA ARG A 89 3.57 10.32 12.21
C ARG A 89 3.15 10.01 10.79
N ILE A 90 3.31 8.75 10.38
CA ILE A 90 2.89 8.28 9.06
C ILE A 90 1.57 7.51 9.17
N ARG A 91 0.71 7.67 8.16
CA ARG A 91 -0.51 6.88 8.02
C ARG A 91 -0.20 5.61 7.23
N VAL A 92 -0.43 4.46 7.84
CA VAL A 92 -0.35 3.16 7.18
C VAL A 92 -1.77 2.73 6.82
N ILE A 93 -1.98 2.34 5.58
CA ILE A 93 -3.25 1.78 5.10
C ILE A 93 -3.09 0.26 4.96
N TRP A 94 -4.17 -0.48 5.16
CA TRP A 94 -4.21 -1.92 4.95
C TRP A 94 -5.53 -2.31 4.29
N ALA A 95 -5.51 -3.42 3.56
CA ALA A 95 -6.68 -4.03 2.95
C ALA A 95 -6.48 -5.54 2.80
N TYR A 96 -7.54 -6.32 2.91
CA TYR A 96 -7.51 -7.77 2.64
C TYR A 96 -8.77 -8.21 1.87
N GLY A 97 -8.64 -9.27 1.08
CA GLY A 97 -9.69 -9.83 0.23
C GLY A 97 -9.85 -11.34 0.42
N ALA A 98 -10.93 -11.89 -0.13
CA ALA A 98 -11.18 -13.33 -0.11
C ALA A 98 -10.45 -14.09 -1.23
N MET A 99 -9.95 -13.35 -2.23
CA MET A 99 -9.29 -13.92 -3.40
C MET A 99 -7.80 -13.73 -3.33
N ASP A 100 -7.11 -14.73 -3.84
CA ASP A 100 -5.66 -14.85 -3.85
C ASP A 100 -5.03 -14.18 -5.09
N ASP A 101 -5.33 -12.89 -5.30
CA ASP A 101 -4.89 -12.18 -6.51
C ASP A 101 -4.81 -10.65 -6.34
N PHE A 102 -4.16 -9.97 -7.30
CA PHE A 102 -3.95 -8.52 -7.31
C PHE A 102 -5.09 -7.71 -7.96
N LEU A 103 -6.12 -8.35 -8.51
CA LEU A 103 -7.14 -7.70 -9.31
C LEU A 103 -8.49 -7.60 -8.59
N SER A 104 -8.76 -8.54 -7.69
CA SER A 104 -9.98 -8.64 -6.91
C SER A 104 -10.09 -7.51 -5.91
N ASP A 105 -11.34 -7.08 -5.68
CA ASP A 105 -11.66 -6.09 -4.67
C ASP A 105 -11.41 -6.64 -3.26
N HIS A 106 -10.91 -5.77 -2.38
CA HIS A 106 -10.77 -6.09 -0.96
C HIS A 106 -12.15 -6.19 -0.30
N VAL A 107 -12.29 -7.11 0.66
CA VAL A 107 -13.50 -7.25 1.49
C VAL A 107 -13.52 -6.21 2.59
N GLU A 108 -12.34 -5.86 3.12
CA GLU A 108 -12.19 -4.85 4.18
C GLU A 108 -10.88 -4.08 4.01
N ALA A 109 -10.90 -2.80 4.41
CA ALA A 109 -9.75 -1.92 4.40
C ALA A 109 -9.81 -0.94 5.57
N GLY A 110 -8.64 -0.49 6.02
CA GLY A 110 -8.50 0.42 7.15
C GLY A 110 -7.22 1.23 7.11
N SER A 111 -6.96 1.95 8.20
CA SER A 111 -5.70 2.67 8.38
C SER A 111 -5.35 2.86 9.84
N GLY A 112 -4.07 2.86 10.15
CA GLY A 112 -3.49 3.27 11.43
C GLY A 112 -2.51 4.42 11.25
N THR A 113 -2.05 5.00 12.36
CA THR A 113 -0.94 5.95 12.36
C THR A 113 0.15 5.41 13.25
N VAL A 114 1.37 5.38 12.73
CA VAL A 114 2.56 4.92 13.44
C VAL A 114 3.62 6.00 13.41
N VAL A 115 4.56 5.95 14.35
CA VAL A 115 5.82 6.71 14.30
C VAL A 115 6.90 5.71 13.97
N VAL A 116 7.70 6.01 12.95
CA VAL A 116 8.83 5.18 12.53
C VAL A 116 10.11 5.88 12.96
N GLU A 117 11.00 5.13 13.61
CA GLU A 117 12.33 5.59 14.03
C GLU A 117 13.40 4.80 13.27
N GLY A 118 14.48 5.49 12.88
CA GLY A 118 15.63 4.92 12.16
C GLY A 118 16.84 4.63 13.03
#